data_AF-A0AA43I6E8-F1
#
_entry.id   AF-A0AA43I6E8-F1
#
_cell.length_a   1.000
_cell.length_b   1.000
_cell.length_c   1.000
_cell.angle_alpha   90.00
_cell.angle_beta   90.00
_cell.angle_gamma   90.00
#
_symmetry.space_group_name_H-M   'P 1'
#
loop_
_entity.id
_entity.type
_entity.pdbx_description
1 polymer ?
#
loop_
_entity_poly.entity_id
_entity_poly.type
_entity_poly.pdbx_seq_one_letter_code
_entity_poly.pdbx_strand_id
1 'polypeptide(L)'
;MKEFNQWQKFRLRQTIKRKCKAFNQAGYPEIDKEALEKYFWEFRWKRKNFTTLTEALADIAETNVNDFFDYQQFLIQTKNSSLAEFDDFSDLF
;
A
#
# COMPACT_ATOMS: atom_id res chain seq x y z
N MET A 1 4.31 16.45 0.59
CA MET A 1 5.08 15.39 -0.10
C MET A 1 5.64 15.96 -1.37
N LYS A 2 6.94 15.82 -1.65
CA LYS A 2 7.54 16.30 -2.91
C LYS A 2 6.96 15.46 -4.05
N GLU A 3 6.41 16.10 -5.08
CA GLU A 3 5.89 15.35 -6.22
C GLU A 3 7.04 14.70 -6.99
N PHE A 4 7.06 13.37 -7.02
CA PHE A 4 8.02 12.63 -7.84
C PHE A 4 7.75 12.89 -9.33
N ASN A 5 8.81 13.15 -10.09
CA ASN A 5 8.71 13.27 -11.53
C ASN A 5 8.37 11.91 -12.18
N GLN A 6 8.03 11.90 -13.47
CA GLN A 6 7.58 10.68 -14.15
C GLN A 6 8.64 9.56 -14.15
N TRP A 7 9.91 9.92 -14.30
CA TRP A 7 11.01 8.94 -14.28
C TRP A 7 11.22 8.32 -12.88
N GLN A 8 11.13 9.14 -11.83
CA GLN A 8 11.17 8.71 -10.44
C GLN A 8 10.00 7.78 -10.12
N LYS A 9 8.78 8.14 -10.54
CA LYS A 9 7.58 7.29 -10.42
C LYS A 9 7.78 5.95 -11.13
N PHE A 10 8.35 5.94 -12.33
CA PHE A 10 8.66 4.72 -13.05
C PHE A 10 9.66 3.83 -12.28
N ARG A 11 10.76 4.42 -11.79
CA ARG A 11 11.77 3.69 -11.00
C ARG A 11 11.21 3.11 -9.70
N LEU A 12 10.35 3.86 -9.01
CA LEU A 12 9.66 3.40 -7.81
C LEU A 12 8.74 2.21 -8.13
N ARG A 13 7.92 2.30 -9.19
CA ARG A 13 7.05 1.19 -9.63
C ARG A 13 7.84 -0.08 -9.97
N GLN A 14 8.99 0.05 -10.64
CA GLN A 14 9.87 -1.09 -10.92
C GLN A 14 10.41 -1.72 -9.63
N THR A 15 10.73 -0.88 -8.63
CA THR A 15 11.24 -1.34 -7.34
C THR A 15 10.15 -2.06 -6.54
N ILE A 16 8.93 -1.52 -6.51
CA ILE A 16 7.75 -2.17 -5.89
C ILE A 16 7.48 -3.52 -6.56
N LYS A 17 7.55 -3.60 -7.89
CA LYS A 17 7.39 -4.86 -8.63
C LYS A 17 8.43 -5.90 -8.22
N ARG A 18 9.69 -5.51 -8.01
CA ARG A 18 10.75 -6.41 -7.52
C ARG A 18 10.46 -6.87 -6.09
N LYS A 19 9.98 -5.97 -5.23
CA LYS A 19 9.62 -6.29 -3.84
C LYS A 19 8.45 -7.27 -3.76
N CYS A 20 7.40 -7.07 -4.56
CA CYS A 20 6.29 -8.01 -4.71
C CYS A 20 6.80 -9.41 -5.13
N LYS A 21 7.68 -9.50 -6.13
CA LYS A 21 8.29 -10.80 -6.49
C LYS A 21 9.06 -11.44 -5.34
N ALA A 22 9.79 -10.65 -4.55
CA ALA A 22 10.52 -11.15 -3.39
C ALA A 22 9.56 -11.70 -2.31
N PHE A 23 8.43 -11.03 -2.08
CA PHE A 23 7.40 -11.54 -1.18
C PHE A 23 6.76 -12.84 -1.68
N ASN A 24 6.45 -12.92 -2.98
CA ASN A 24 5.89 -14.14 -3.56
C ASN A 24 6.88 -15.31 -3.46
N GLN A 25 8.17 -15.06 -3.67
CA GLN A 25 9.24 -16.05 -3.49
C GLN A 25 9.44 -16.46 -2.02
N ALA A 26 9.10 -15.58 -1.06
CA ALA A 26 9.14 -15.86 0.37
C ALA A 26 7.91 -16.64 0.88
N GLY A 27 6.96 -16.99 -0.01
CA GLY A 27 5.79 -17.80 0.33
C GLY A 27 4.47 -17.04 0.43
N TYR A 28 4.41 -15.80 -0.06
CA TYR A 28 3.20 -14.96 -0.04
C TYR A 28 2.66 -14.67 -1.45
N PRO A 29 2.23 -15.69 -2.23
CA PRO A 29 1.78 -15.53 -3.61
C PRO A 29 0.52 -14.64 -3.77
N GLU A 30 -0.26 -14.47 -2.71
CA GLU A 30 -1.46 -13.64 -2.65
C GLU A 30 -1.18 -12.14 -2.72
N ILE A 31 0.08 -11.72 -2.55
CA ILE A 31 0.46 -10.30 -2.59
C ILE A 31 0.56 -9.84 -4.04
N ASP A 32 -0.51 -9.20 -4.51
CA ASP A 32 -0.53 -8.60 -5.83
C ASP A 32 0.25 -7.27 -5.91
N LYS A 33 0.84 -7.03 -7.08
CA LYS A 33 1.58 -5.80 -7.39
C LYS A 33 0.70 -4.57 -7.25
N GLU A 34 -0.54 -4.59 -7.75
CA GLU A 34 -1.40 -3.41 -7.71
C GLU A 34 -1.82 -3.08 -6.28
N ALA A 35 -2.10 -4.11 -5.48
CA ALA A 35 -2.39 -3.94 -4.06
C ALA A 35 -1.19 -3.35 -3.31
N LEU A 36 0.03 -3.83 -3.59
CA LEU A 36 1.25 -3.31 -2.99
C LEU A 36 1.57 -1.88 -3.47
N GLU A 37 1.30 -1.54 -4.74
CA GLU A 37 1.43 -0.17 -5.23
C GLU A 37 0.45 0.77 -4.52
N LYS A 38 -0.82 0.39 -4.37
CA LYS A 38 -1.81 1.18 -3.61
C LYS A 38 -1.37 1.39 -2.18
N TYR A 39 -0.86 0.35 -1.52
CA TYR A 39 -0.32 0.46 -0.17
C TYR A 39 0.74 1.56 -0.06
N PHE A 40 1.74 1.58 -0.95
CA PHE A 40 2.78 2.60 -0.92
C PHE A 40 2.25 3.99 -1.26
N TRP A 41 1.56 4.15 -2.39
CA TRP A 41 1.15 5.47 -2.90
C TRP A 41 0.00 6.09 -2.12
N GLU A 42 -0.96 5.29 -1.68
CA GLU A 42 -2.22 5.78 -1.12
C GLU A 42 -2.25 5.77 0.41
N PHE A 43 -1.40 4.98 1.05
CA PHE A 43 -1.39 4.82 2.51
C PHE A 43 -0.05 5.15 3.15
N ARG A 44 1.00 4.35 2.91
CA ARG A 44 2.29 4.45 3.62
C ARG A 44 2.96 5.79 3.36
N TRP A 45 3.05 6.21 2.09
CA TRP A 45 3.73 7.44 1.72
C TRP A 45 2.90 8.68 2.01
N LYS A 46 1.57 8.59 2.13
CA LYS A 46 0.75 9.71 2.65
C LYS A 46 1.04 10.02 4.11
N ARG A 47 1.41 9.00 4.89
CA ARG A 47 1.72 9.12 6.33
C ARG A 47 3.20 9.45 6.60
N LYS A 48 4.08 9.27 5.63
CA LYS A 48 5.53 9.56 5.73
C LYS A 48 5.92 10.70 4.79
N ASN A 49 6.55 11.74 5.31
CA ASN A 49 7.05 12.83 4.48
C ASN A 49 8.42 12.49 3.89
N PHE A 50 8.41 11.83 2.73
CA PHE A 50 9.65 11.65 1.96
C PHE A 50 10.05 12.93 1.24
N THR A 51 11.32 13.28 1.36
CA THR A 51 11.98 14.42 0.72
C THR A 51 12.77 14.00 -0.53
N THR A 52 13.20 12.74 -0.61
CA THR A 52 14.04 12.24 -1.71
C THR A 52 13.59 10.89 -2.28
N LEU A 53 13.98 10.63 -3.53
CA LEU A 53 13.78 9.32 -4.19
C LEU A 53 14.48 8.19 -3.42
N THR A 54 15.66 8.47 -2.88
CA THR A 54 16.46 7.49 -2.15
C THR A 54 15.76 7.01 -0.89
N GLU A 55 15.14 7.92 -0.13
CA GLU A 55 14.35 7.56 1.05
C GLU A 55 13.15 6.69 0.68
N ALA A 56 12.44 7.02 -0.41
CA ALA A 56 11.31 6.22 -0.87
C ALA A 56 11.75 4.81 -1.33
N LEU A 57 12.92 4.69 -1.98
CA LEU A 57 13.48 3.39 -2.35
C LEU A 57 13.92 2.57 -1.14
N ALA A 58 14.51 3.22 -0.13
CA ALA A 58 14.88 2.59 1.13
C ALA A 58 13.64 2.08 1.88
N ASP A 59 12.58 2.89 1.94
CA ASP A 59 11.32 2.47 2.57
C ASP A 59 10.70 1.23 1.90
N ILE A 60 10.76 1.12 0.57
CA ILE A 60 10.33 -0.11 -0.14
C ILE A 60 11.21 -1.29 0.27
N ALA A 61 12.51 -1.10 0.40
CA ALA A 61 13.44 -2.16 0.78
C ALA A 61 13.20 -2.65 2.23
N GLU A 62 12.95 -1.72 3.16
CA GLU A 62 12.71 -1.99 4.59
C GLU A 62 11.31 -2.53 4.88
N THR A 63 10.33 -2.27 4.00
CA THR A 63 8.97 -2.78 4.18
C THR A 63 8.98 -4.30 4.27
N ASN A 64 8.39 -4.83 5.32
CA ASN A 64 8.19 -6.26 5.50
C ASN A 64 6.75 -6.66 5.09
N VAL A 65 6.48 -7.97 5.10
CA VAL A 65 5.18 -8.51 4.69
C VAL A 65 4.08 -8.18 5.72
N ASN A 66 4.40 -8.17 7.01
CA ASN A 66 3.44 -7.85 8.08
C ASN A 66 2.91 -6.42 7.93
N ASP A 67 3.78 -5.45 7.60
CA ASP A 67 3.37 -4.06 7.39
C ASP A 67 2.28 -3.93 6.29
N PHE A 68 2.29 -4.83 5.30
CA PHE A 68 1.29 -4.88 4.24
C PHE A 68 0.01 -5.56 4.71
N PHE A 69 0.09 -6.67 5.44
CA PHE A 69 -1.09 -7.35 5.97
C PHE A 69 -1.84 -6.54 7.02
N ASP A 70 -1.14 -5.79 7.87
CA ASP A 70 -1.77 -4.86 8.81
C ASP A 70 -2.63 -3.82 8.08
N TYR A 71 -2.14 -3.33 6.94
CA TYR A 71 -2.90 -2.45 6.07
C TYR A 71 -4.11 -3.14 5.43
N GLN A 72 -3.96 -4.39 4.96
CA GLN A 72 -5.09 -5.16 4.43
C GLN A 72 -6.17 -5.39 5.50
N GLN A 73 -5.77 -5.72 6.74
CA GLN A 73 -6.69 -5.89 7.86
C GLN A 73 -7.42 -4.58 8.20
N PHE A 74 -6.69 -3.46 8.23
CA PHE A 74 -7.29 -2.13 8.40
C PHE A 74 -8.32 -1.80 7.30
N LEU A 75 -8.01 -2.12 6.04
CA LEU A 75 -8.97 -1.95 4.92
C LEU A 75 -10.22 -2.83 5.08
N ILE A 76 -10.06 -4.07 5.54
CA ILE A 76 -11.21 -4.97 5.77
C ILE A 76 -12.08 -4.42 6.90
N GLN A 77 -11.48 -4.01 8.01
CA GLN A 77 -12.21 -3.41 9.14
C GLN A 77 -12.98 -2.17 8.70
N THR A 78 -12.32 -1.22 8.05
CA THR A 78 -12.96 0.03 7.59
C THR A 78 -14.07 -0.21 6.57
N LYS A 79 -13.92 -1.19 5.67
CA LYS A 79 -14.98 -1.56 4.72
C LYS A 79 -16.17 -2.23 5.41
N ASN A 80 -15.93 -3.17 6.32
CA ASN A 80 -16.99 -3.84 7.04
C ASN A 80 -17.75 -2.88 7.96
N SER A 81 -17.05 -1.96 8.63
CA SER A 81 -17.69 -0.87 9.39
C SER A 81 -18.53 0.02 8.48
N SER A 82 -18.02 0.41 7.30
CA SER A 82 -18.79 1.24 6.37
C SER A 82 -20.02 0.55 5.80
N LEU A 83 -19.97 -0.77 5.56
CA LEU A 83 -21.13 -1.55 5.09
C LEU A 83 -22.17 -1.75 6.19
N ALA A 84 -21.73 -2.06 7.42
CA ALA A 84 -22.63 -2.22 8.57
C ALA A 84 -23.32 -0.89 8.95
N GLU A 85 -22.59 0.23 8.89
CA GLU A 85 -23.19 1.56 9.08
C GLU A 85 -24.20 1.89 7.97
N PHE A 86 -23.92 1.53 6.71
CA PHE A 86 -24.84 1.78 5.60
C PHE A 86 -26.12 0.95 5.67
N ASP A 87 -26.04 -0.28 6.20
CA ASP A 87 -27.20 -1.14 6.45
C ASP A 87 -28.09 -0.55 7.57
N ASP A 88 -27.50 -0.02 8.63
CA ASP A 88 -28.21 0.65 9.75
C ASP A 88 -28.92 1.95 9.31
N PHE A 89 -28.42 2.65 8.28
CA PHE A 89 -29.11 3.79 7.66
C PHE A 89 -30.18 3.40 6.61
N SER A 90 -30.21 2.14 6.16
CA SER A 90 -31.20 1.67 5.19
C SER A 90 -32.60 1.49 5.78
N ASP A 91 -32.70 1.31 7.10
CA ASP A 91 -33.97 1.27 7.85
C ASP A 91 -34.57 2.68 8.12
N LEU A 92 -33.89 3.76 7.71
CA LEU A 92 -34.33 5.15 7.92
C LEU A 92 -34.97 5.82 6.69
N PHE A 93 -35.16 5.10 5.57
CA PHE A 93 -35.79 5.61 4.35
C PHE A 93 -36.88 4.68 3.80
#